data_AF-A0A925C5B3-F1
#
_entry.id   AF-A0A925C5B3-F1
#
_cell.length_a   1.000
_cell.length_b   1.000
_cell.length_c   1.000
_cell.angle_alpha   90.00
_cell.angle_beta   90.00
_cell.angle_gamma   90.00
#
_symmetry.space_group_name_H-M   'P 1'
#
loop_
_entity.id
_entity.type
_entity.pdbx_description
1 polymer ?
#
loop_
_entity_poly.entity_id
_entity_poly.type
_entity_poly.pdbx_seq_one_letter_code
_entity_poly.pdbx_strand_id
1 'polypeptide(L)'
;LDGGCKVLATGGGAFMNAETQERIAASGVSVWLKADLDLLMQRVSRRDNRPLLRTSDPRAVMERLIAERYPVYSRADITVRSRDVAHEVIVEEIIAAVETCPKLPSPS
;
A
#
# COMPACT_ATOMS: atom_id res chain seq x y z
N LEU A 1 -25.77 10.93 -2.99
CA LEU A 1 -24.66 10.03 -2.60
C LEU A 1 -24.14 10.53 -1.27
N ASP A 2 -24.79 10.10 -0.20
CA ASP A 2 -24.31 10.28 1.17
C ASP A 2 -22.97 9.54 1.28
N GLY A 3 -21.88 10.29 1.29
CA GLY A 3 -20.53 9.77 1.07
C GLY A 3 -19.66 9.95 2.30
N GLY A 4 -19.97 9.23 3.38
CA GLY A 4 -19.09 9.17 4.56
C GLY A 4 -17.69 8.65 4.25
N CYS A 5 -16.80 8.65 5.25
CA CYS A 5 -15.42 8.17 5.10
C CYS A 5 -15.36 6.77 4.47
N LYS A 6 -14.51 6.59 3.45
CA LYS A 6 -14.32 5.32 2.75
C LYS A 6 -12.85 4.92 2.74
N VAL A 7 -12.61 3.61 2.82
CA VAL A 7 -11.30 3.02 2.60
C VAL A 7 -11.28 2.42 1.19
N LEU A 8 -10.29 2.79 0.38
CA LEU A 8 -10.11 2.27 -0.97
C LEU A 8 -8.77 1.53 -1.09
N ALA A 9 -8.82 0.24 -1.40
CA ALA A 9 -7.64 -0.52 -1.78
C ALA A 9 -7.32 -0.25 -3.25
N THR A 10 -6.15 0.32 -3.52
CA THR A 10 -5.69 0.59 -4.89
C THR A 10 -4.91 -0.61 -5.44
N GLY A 11 -4.99 -0.82 -6.75
CA GLY A 11 -4.10 -1.77 -7.42
C GLY A 11 -2.65 -1.28 -7.37
N GLY A 12 -1.67 -2.18 -7.31
CA GLY A 12 -0.25 -1.79 -7.16
C GLY A 12 0.28 -0.82 -8.23
N GLY A 13 -0.32 -0.75 -9.42
CA GLY A 13 0.06 0.24 -10.43
C GLY A 13 -0.57 1.63 -10.26
N ALA A 14 -1.66 1.76 -9.49
CA ALA A 14 -2.46 2.99 -9.47
C ALA A 14 -1.69 4.17 -8.87
N PHE A 15 -0.96 3.95 -7.78
CA PHE A 15 -0.17 5.02 -7.14
C PHE A 15 1.07 5.41 -7.96
N MET A 16 1.40 4.71 -9.04
CA MET A 16 2.48 5.12 -9.96
C MET A 16 2.05 6.27 -10.88
N ASN A 17 0.74 6.51 -11.02
CA ASN A 17 0.22 7.59 -11.83
C ASN A 17 0.18 8.90 -11.02
N ALA A 18 0.83 9.95 -11.53
CA ALA A 18 0.91 11.26 -10.86
C ALA A 18 -0.45 11.92 -10.63
N GLU A 19 -1.38 11.84 -11.60
CA GLU A 19 -2.74 12.36 -11.46
C GLU A 19 -3.51 11.64 -10.33
N THR A 20 -3.29 10.33 -10.18
CA THR A 20 -3.86 9.56 -9.05
C THR A 20 -3.29 10.05 -7.71
N GLN A 21 -1.98 10.31 -7.64
CA GLN A 21 -1.35 10.86 -6.44
C GLN A 21 -1.91 12.24 -6.10
N GLU A 22 -2.07 13.12 -7.09
CA GLU A 22 -2.64 14.46 -6.91
C GLU A 22 -4.08 14.41 -6.41
N ARG A 23 -4.92 13.55 -7.00
CA ARG A 23 -6.30 13.35 -6.56
C ARG A 23 -6.37 12.88 -5.11
N ILE A 24 -5.52 11.93 -4.72
CA ILE A 24 -5.45 11.45 -3.34
C ILE A 24 -4.97 12.58 -2.42
N ALA A 25 -3.91 13.30 -2.79
CA ALA A 25 -3.37 14.39 -2.00
C ALA A 25 -4.37 15.53 -1.75
N ALA A 26 -5.27 15.79 -2.71
CA ALA A 26 -6.29 16.83 -2.62
C ALA A 26 -7.51 16.44 -1.77
N SER A 27 -7.80 15.15 -1.59
CA SER A 27 -9.10 14.70 -1.06
C SER A 27 -9.04 13.53 -0.08
N GLY A 28 -7.85 13.07 0.30
CA GLY A 28 -7.71 11.96 1.23
C GLY A 28 -6.28 11.78 1.77
N VAL A 29 -6.09 10.63 2.40
CA VAL A 29 -4.82 10.22 2.99
C VAL A 29 -4.35 8.93 2.33
N SER A 30 -3.11 8.92 1.90
CA SER A 30 -2.46 7.75 1.32
C SER A 30 -1.75 6.94 2.39
N VAL A 31 -2.05 5.63 2.44
CA VAL A 31 -1.40 4.67 3.34
C VAL A 31 -0.63 3.64 2.52
N TRP A 32 0.68 3.55 2.71
CA TRP A 32 1.53 2.54 2.11
C TRP A 32 1.79 1.39 3.09
N LEU A 33 1.35 0.18 2.73
CA LEU A 33 1.73 -1.05 3.42
C LEU A 33 3.07 -1.57 2.88
N LYS A 34 4.16 -1.18 3.52
CA LYS A 34 5.52 -1.58 3.14
C LYS A 34 5.82 -2.97 3.67
N ALA A 35 6.22 -3.89 2.81
CA ALA A 35 6.73 -5.22 3.18
C ALA A 35 8.19 -5.35 2.71
N ASP A 36 8.91 -6.36 3.17
CA ASP A 36 10.19 -6.72 2.57
C ASP A 36 10.00 -7.70 1.40
N LEU A 37 11.08 -7.91 0.64
CA LEU A 37 11.08 -8.81 -0.51
C LEU A 37 10.68 -10.24 -0.13
N ASP A 38 11.22 -10.77 0.96
CA ASP A 38 11.02 -12.16 1.34
C ASP A 38 9.55 -12.41 1.74
N LEU A 39 8.93 -11.50 2.50
CA LEU A 39 7.52 -11.55 2.83
C LEU A 39 6.63 -11.41 1.59
N LEU A 40 6.99 -10.52 0.65
CA LEU A 40 6.26 -10.38 -0.61
C LEU A 40 6.32 -11.65 -1.44
N MET A 41 7.48 -12.29 -1.54
CA MET A 41 7.67 -13.56 -2.24
C MET A 41 6.89 -14.70 -1.59
N GLN A 42 6.89 -14.79 -0.26
CA GLN A 42 6.09 -15.75 0.49
C GLN A 42 4.58 -15.57 0.26
N ARG A 43 4.09 -14.33 0.17
CA ARG A 43 2.67 -14.05 -0.07
C ARG A 43 2.23 -14.29 -1.50
N VAL A 44 3.08 -13.94 -2.47
CA VAL A 44 2.80 -14.17 -3.90
C VAL A 44 2.80 -15.65 -4.24
N SER A 45 3.78 -16.42 -3.72
CA SER A 45 3.89 -17.85 -4.02
C SER A 45 2.67 -18.67 -3.58
N ARG A 46 1.87 -18.15 -2.65
CA ARG A 46 0.60 -18.75 -2.20
C ARG A 46 -0.60 -18.43 -3.09
N ARG A 47 -0.46 -17.62 -4.15
CA ARG A 47 -1.57 -17.20 -5.04
C ARG A 47 -1.22 -17.34 -6.52
N ASP A 48 -1.98 -18.19 -7.23
CA ASP A 48 -1.74 -18.51 -8.65
C ASP A 48 -2.18 -17.44 -9.67
N ASN A 49 -2.81 -16.35 -9.22
CA ASN A 49 -3.47 -15.36 -10.08
C ASN A 49 -2.62 -14.10 -10.35
N ARG A 50 -1.28 -14.24 -10.42
CA ARG A 50 -0.35 -13.11 -10.68
C ARG A 50 0.37 -13.25 -12.02
N PRO A 51 -0.22 -12.81 -13.15
CA PRO A 51 0.39 -12.92 -14.48
C PRO A 51 1.80 -12.33 -14.58
N LEU A 52 2.05 -11.20 -13.90
CA LEU A 52 3.35 -10.52 -13.90
C LEU A 52 4.49 -11.33 -13.28
N LEU A 53 4.18 -12.36 -12.49
CA LEU A 53 5.17 -13.17 -11.77
C LEU A 53 5.21 -14.62 -12.30
N ARG A 54 4.54 -14.89 -13.43
CA ARG A 54 4.63 -16.16 -14.17
C ARG A 54 5.84 -16.13 -15.12
N THR A 55 7.03 -16.11 -14.54
CA THR A 55 8.32 -16.08 -15.24
C THR A 55 9.27 -17.12 -14.62
N SER A 56 10.40 -17.37 -15.28
CA SER A 56 11.45 -18.27 -14.78
C SER A 56 12.15 -17.74 -13.52
N ASP A 57 12.15 -16.42 -13.30
CA ASP A 57 12.69 -15.80 -12.09
C ASP A 57 11.74 -14.72 -11.51
N PRO A 58 10.73 -15.14 -10.72
CA PRO A 58 9.78 -14.20 -10.11
C PRO A 58 10.42 -13.29 -9.06
N ARG A 59 11.53 -13.72 -8.44
CA ARG A 59 12.24 -12.92 -7.42
C ARG A 59 12.92 -11.73 -8.06
N ALA A 60 13.65 -11.93 -9.15
CA ALA A 60 14.28 -10.82 -9.88
C ALA A 60 13.25 -9.81 -10.40
N VAL A 61 12.07 -10.27 -10.84
CA VAL A 61 10.98 -9.36 -11.21
C VAL A 61 10.49 -8.55 -10.01
N MET A 62 10.28 -9.20 -8.86
CA MET A 62 9.87 -8.51 -7.63
C MET A 62 10.91 -7.47 -7.19
N GLU A 63 12.20 -7.80 -7.23
CA GLU A 63 13.29 -6.87 -6.90
C GLU A 63 13.27 -5.62 -7.78
N ARG A 64 13.09 -5.80 -9.09
CA ARG A 64 12.96 -4.66 -10.04
C ARG A 64 11.73 -3.81 -9.74
N LEU A 65 10.59 -4.44 -9.49
CA LEU A 65 9.35 -3.74 -9.13
C LEU A 65 9.51 -2.96 -7.82
N ILE A 66 10.21 -3.52 -6.83
CA ILE A 66 10.52 -2.82 -5.58
C ILE A 66 11.39 -1.60 -5.85
N ALA A 67 12.48 -1.77 -6.60
CA ALA A 67 13.42 -0.68 -6.91
C ALA A 67 12.74 0.48 -7.66
N GLU A 68 11.81 0.17 -8.57
CA GLU A 68 11.05 1.16 -9.32
C GLU A 68 9.96 1.84 -8.47
N ARG A 69 9.21 1.05 -7.70
CA ARG A 69 7.97 1.52 -7.08
C ARG A 69 8.14 2.06 -5.67
N TYR A 70 9.11 1.59 -4.89
CA TYR A 70 9.28 2.04 -3.51
C TYR A 70 9.61 3.53 -3.39
N PRO A 71 10.45 4.13 -4.25
CA PRO A 71 10.65 5.57 -4.24
C PRO A 71 9.33 6.33 -4.43
N VAL A 72 8.44 5.83 -5.30
CA VAL A 72 7.13 6.45 -5.54
C VAL A 72 6.19 6.22 -4.35
N TYR A 73 6.06 4.99 -3.86
CA TYR A 73 5.21 4.66 -2.70
C TYR A 73 5.65 5.37 -1.42
N SER A 74 6.94 5.70 -1.28
CA SER A 74 7.46 6.45 -0.13
C SER A 74 6.93 7.87 -0.03
N ARG A 75 6.27 8.38 -1.08
CA ARG A 75 5.57 9.66 -1.09
C ARG A 75 4.19 9.61 -0.43
N ALA A 76 3.75 8.43 0.02
CA ALA A 76 2.50 8.30 0.76
C ALA A 76 2.57 9.05 2.10
N ASP A 77 1.42 9.53 2.57
CA ASP A 77 1.30 10.30 3.82
C ASP A 77 1.66 9.45 5.04
N ILE A 78 1.26 8.19 5.02
CA ILE A 78 1.51 7.21 6.07
C ILE A 78 2.20 6.00 5.48
N THR A 79 3.21 5.48 6.17
CA THR A 79 3.81 4.18 5.88
C THR A 79 3.65 3.26 7.09
N VAL A 80 3.03 2.09 6.89
CA VAL A 80 2.93 1.02 7.89
C VAL A 80 3.71 -0.19 7.41
N ARG A 81 4.55 -0.76 8.28
CA ARG A 81 5.32 -1.97 7.96
C ARG A 81 4.45 -3.22 8.11
N SER A 82 4.10 -3.82 6.98
CA SER A 82 3.49 -5.13 6.95
C SER A 82 4.53 -6.20 7.30
N ARG A 83 4.16 -7.08 8.23
CA ARG A 83 4.98 -8.16 8.77
C ARG A 83 4.12 -9.42 8.97
N ASP A 84 4.75 -10.53 9.36
CA ASP A 84 4.05 -11.78 9.65
C ASP A 84 3.44 -11.77 11.07
N VAL A 85 2.35 -11.02 11.21
CA VAL A 85 1.54 -10.90 12.43
C VAL A 85 0.07 -11.02 12.07
N ALA A 86 -0.78 -11.18 13.09
CA ALA A 86 -2.23 -11.16 12.92
C ALA A 86 -2.68 -9.88 12.18
N HIS A 87 -3.70 -10.01 11.33
CA HIS A 87 -4.16 -8.90 10.48
C HIS A 87 -4.59 -7.70 11.32
N GLU A 88 -5.23 -7.99 12.45
CA GLU A 88 -5.74 -7.05 13.44
C GLU A 88 -4.64 -6.11 13.95
N VAL A 89 -3.43 -6.62 14.17
CA VAL A 89 -2.29 -5.79 14.61
C VAL A 89 -1.94 -4.74 13.57
N ILE A 90 -1.93 -5.10 12.28
CA ILE A 90 -1.65 -4.14 11.20
C ILE A 90 -2.81 -3.15 11.05
N VAL A 91 -4.05 -3.58 11.26
CA VAL A 91 -5.22 -2.70 11.23
C VAL A 91 -5.15 -1.66 12.34
N GLU A 92 -4.84 -2.07 13.57
CA GLU A 92 -4.67 -1.17 14.72
C GLU A 92 -3.55 -0.15 14.47
N GLU A 93 -2.43 -0.56 13.89
CA GLU A 93 -1.34 0.35 13.52
C GLU A 93 -1.76 1.37 12.46
N ILE A 94 -2.55 0.95 11.47
CA ILE A 94 -3.10 1.87 10.46
C ILE A 94 -4.03 2.87 11.14
N ILE A 95 -4.94 2.42 12.01
CA ILE A 95 -5.89 3.29 12.71
C ILE A 95 -5.12 4.34 13.53
N ALA A 96 -4.16 3.91 14.36
CA ALA A 96 -3.36 4.82 15.18
C ALA A 96 -2.58 5.85 14.33
N ALA A 97 -2.02 5.42 13.20
CA ALA A 97 -1.32 6.33 12.28
C ALA A 97 -2.27 7.31 11.58
N VAL A 98 -3.48 6.88 11.26
CA VAL A 98 -4.53 7.70 10.63
C VAL A 98 -5.07 8.74 11.59
N GLU A 99 -5.31 8.38 12.86
CA GLU A 99 -5.80 9.29 13.91
C GLU A 99 -4.83 10.44 14.21
N THR A 100 -3.54 10.20 14.02
CA THR A 100 -2.48 11.21 14.22
C THR A 100 -2.16 11.98 12.94
N CYS A 101 -2.83 11.69 11.83
CA CYS A 101 -2.57 12.30 10.53
C CYS A 101 -3.18 13.71 10.45
N PRO A 102 -2.38 14.78 10.27
CA PRO A 102 -2.89 16.15 10.26
C PRO A 102 -3.77 16.48 9.04
N LYS A 103 -3.81 15.60 8.03
CA LYS A 103 -4.66 15.75 6.84
C LYS A 103 -6.12 15.35 7.08
N LEU A 104 -6.41 14.61 8.14
CA LEU A 104 -7.79 14.21 8.44
C LEU A 104 -8.41 15.18 9.43
N PRO A 105 -9.66 15.59 9.21
CA PRO A 105 -10.41 16.31 10.23
C PRO A 105 -10.54 15.42 11.47
N SER A 106 -10.44 16.00 12.67
CA SER A 106 -10.66 15.28 13.92
C SER A 106 -12.00 14.54 13.86
N PRO A 107 -12.08 13.28 14.34
CA PRO A 107 -13.34 12.57 14.40
C PRO A 107 -14.34 13.40 15.21
N SER A 108 -15.53 13.59 14.64
CA SER A 108 -16.65 14.30 15.28
C SER A 108 -17.31 13.43 16.35
#